data_AF-A0A1Q9C0S0-F1
#
_entry.id   AF-A0A1Q9C0S0-F1
#
_cell.length_a   1.000
_cell.length_b   1.000
_cell.length_c   1.000
_cell.angle_alpha   90.00
_cell.angle_beta   90.00
_cell.angle_gamma   90.00
#
_symmetry.space_group_name_H-M   'P 1'
#
loop_
_entity.id
_entity.type
_entity.pdbx_description
1 polymer ?
#
loop_
_entity_poly.entity_id
_entity_poly.type
_entity_poly.pdbx_seq_one_letter_code
_entity_poly.pdbx_strand_id
1 'polypeptide(L)'
;MALLAEAFTLGPAPPALPARLATPARTTRKAPERGAPSALAAAATVLVATAAGRRSRMRNSRETVASRAVGMGAEAGLLKKNRKKMREMEIEMMEGALKTLFARMDEPDIYKVREILMRLAKTNPRPNQNLAGDWIIFWASREGCIDKLFGTGMTDEGWWMQLQEYLLRFGKKKEGRVCEAIEIVRKVGPFPNQSNCLRGNYAISGTNRLKITFSEMKTDEGKDLEFREGKTKMVVDVDVIYSSKKMIAIQWEDDNGECDFYVLTRVKDLIAERDKFVGTSRARYFFN
;
A
#
# COMPACT_ATOMS: atom_id res chain seq x y z
N MET A 1 2.76 36.30 -46.16
CA MET A 1 2.47 36.34 -44.71
C MET A 1 3.16 35.14 -44.07
N ALA A 2 4.47 35.23 -43.98
CA ALA A 2 5.38 34.22 -43.45
C ALA A 2 6.34 34.98 -42.54
N LEU A 3 6.22 34.81 -41.22
CA LEU A 3 7.18 35.30 -40.22
C LEU A 3 6.95 34.54 -38.90
N LEU A 4 8.05 34.28 -38.18
CA LEU A 4 8.21 33.49 -36.94
C LEU A 4 8.61 32.02 -37.14
N ALA A 5 9.59 31.80 -38.02
CA ALA A 5 10.70 30.90 -37.73
C ALA A 5 11.85 31.72 -37.11
N GLU A 6 12.74 31.07 -36.36
CA GLU A 6 13.92 31.59 -35.64
C GLU A 6 13.70 32.13 -34.22
N ALA A 7 13.90 31.25 -33.22
CA ALA A 7 14.68 31.53 -32.01
C ALA A 7 14.71 30.30 -31.07
N PHE A 8 15.43 29.23 -31.45
CA PHE A 8 15.96 28.28 -30.47
C PHE A 8 17.35 27.82 -30.95
N THR A 9 18.35 28.62 -30.59
CA THR A 9 19.76 28.25 -30.72
C THR A 9 20.09 27.21 -29.65
N LEU A 10 20.63 26.09 -30.13
CA LEU A 10 21.12 24.94 -29.36
C LEU A 10 22.24 25.39 -28.41
N GLY A 11 21.99 25.30 -27.10
CA GLY A 11 23.06 25.19 -26.11
C GLY A 11 23.68 23.78 -26.14
N PRO A 12 24.97 23.63 -25.81
CA PRO A 12 25.60 22.32 -25.75
C PRO A 12 24.92 21.44 -24.71
N ALA A 13 24.65 20.18 -25.09
CA ALA A 13 24.03 19.19 -24.24
C ALA A 13 24.85 18.97 -22.96
N PRO A 14 24.22 18.85 -21.77
CA PRO A 14 24.93 18.46 -20.57
C PRO A 14 25.57 17.07 -20.75
N PRO A 15 26.76 16.83 -20.15
CA PRO A 15 27.47 15.56 -20.29
C PRO A 15 26.59 14.41 -19.78
N ALA A 16 26.42 13.40 -20.64
CA ALA A 16 25.66 12.20 -20.34
C ALA A 16 26.20 11.52 -19.07
N LEU A 17 25.33 11.31 -18.09
CA LEU A 17 25.59 10.42 -16.97
C LEU A 17 25.79 8.99 -17.52
N PRO A 18 26.72 8.19 -16.97
CA PRO A 18 27.13 6.93 -17.57
C PRO A 18 25.97 5.91 -17.57
N ALA A 19 25.47 5.62 -18.76
CA ALA A 19 24.65 4.46 -19.06
C ALA A 19 25.48 3.18 -18.95
N ARG A 20 25.27 2.40 -17.88
CA ARG A 20 25.64 0.97 -17.74
C ARG A 20 24.64 0.38 -16.73
N LEU A 21 23.94 -0.73 -16.96
CA LEU A 21 24.42 -2.03 -17.44
C LEU A 21 23.32 -2.77 -18.22
N ALA A 22 23.73 -3.33 -19.35
CA ALA A 22 23.04 -4.41 -20.03
C ALA A 22 22.97 -5.67 -19.15
N THR A 23 21.87 -6.38 -19.32
CA THR A 23 21.55 -7.71 -18.82
C THR A 23 22.63 -8.77 -19.09
N PRO A 24 22.83 -9.73 -18.16
CA PRO A 24 23.25 -11.08 -18.53
C PRO A 24 22.09 -12.07 -18.41
N ALA A 25 22.04 -12.96 -19.40
CA ALA A 25 21.07 -14.04 -19.57
C ALA A 25 20.97 -14.99 -18.37
N ARG A 26 19.73 -15.37 -18.03
CA ARG A 26 19.39 -16.31 -16.95
C ARG A 26 19.68 -17.75 -17.39
N THR A 27 20.60 -18.41 -16.69
CA THR A 27 20.79 -19.86 -16.75
C THR A 27 19.76 -20.56 -15.86
N THR A 28 19.13 -21.60 -16.40
CA THR A 28 18.13 -22.44 -15.73
C THR A 28 18.80 -23.34 -14.69
N ARG A 29 18.41 -23.26 -13.42
CA ARG A 29 18.69 -24.29 -12.42
C ARG A 29 17.38 -24.95 -11.96
N LYS A 30 17.33 -26.27 -12.12
CA LYS A 30 16.28 -27.19 -11.66
C LYS A 30 16.17 -27.16 -10.13
N ALA A 31 14.94 -27.17 -9.63
CA ALA A 31 14.61 -27.47 -8.24
C ALA A 31 14.58 -28.99 -8.00
N PRO A 32 14.94 -29.49 -6.80
CA PRO A 32 14.56 -30.82 -6.37
C PRO A 32 13.26 -30.81 -5.56
N GLU A 33 12.65 -32.00 -5.57
CA GLU A 33 11.25 -32.28 -5.28
C GLU A 33 10.85 -32.32 -3.78
N ARG A 34 9.53 -32.29 -3.64
CA ARG A 34 8.65 -32.45 -2.47
C ARG A 34 9.14 -33.45 -1.40
N GLY A 35 8.86 -33.06 -0.15
CA GLY A 35 8.73 -33.97 0.98
C GLY A 35 7.89 -33.34 2.11
N ALA A 36 6.62 -33.71 2.17
CA ALA A 36 5.78 -33.68 3.37
C ALA A 36 5.13 -35.09 3.48
N PRO A 37 4.51 -35.52 4.59
CA PRO A 37 4.11 -34.76 5.78
C PRO A 37 4.28 -35.54 7.12
N SER A 38 3.66 -34.98 8.17
CA SER A 38 3.05 -35.62 9.35
C SER A 38 3.84 -35.66 10.67
N ALA A 39 3.24 -35.10 11.74
CA ALA A 39 3.07 -35.75 13.04
C ALA A 39 2.25 -34.87 14.01
N LEU A 40 1.12 -35.43 14.49
CA LEU A 40 0.57 -35.42 15.86
C LEU A 40 0.60 -34.11 16.68
N ALA A 41 -0.52 -33.45 17.04
CA ALA A 41 -1.65 -33.92 17.86
C ALA A 41 -1.24 -34.61 19.18
N ALA A 42 -1.26 -33.88 20.31
CA ALA A 42 -1.81 -34.33 21.59
C ALA A 42 -1.49 -33.34 22.75
N ALA A 43 -2.43 -33.35 23.70
CA ALA A 43 -2.34 -32.97 25.12
C ALA A 43 -2.73 -31.53 25.50
N ALA A 44 -3.51 -31.31 26.56
CA ALA A 44 -4.45 -32.14 27.32
C ALA A 44 -5.19 -31.16 28.23
N THR A 45 -6.50 -31.09 28.10
CA THR A 45 -7.38 -30.32 28.99
C THR A 45 -7.55 -31.12 30.29
N VAL A 46 -7.19 -30.54 31.43
CA VAL A 46 -7.55 -31.08 32.76
C VAL A 46 -8.46 -30.08 33.44
N LEU A 47 -9.71 -30.49 33.64
CA LEU A 47 -10.72 -29.87 34.49
C LEU A 47 -11.30 -30.96 35.39
N VAL A 48 -11.88 -30.52 36.52
CA VAL A 48 -12.61 -31.29 37.57
C VAL A 48 -11.67 -31.82 38.68
N ALA A 49 -11.89 -31.66 39.99
CA ALA A 49 -13.02 -31.22 40.83
C ALA A 49 -12.52 -30.71 42.20
N THR A 50 -13.41 -30.02 42.93
CA THR A 50 -13.76 -30.11 44.38
C THR A 50 -14.14 -28.72 44.89
N ALA A 51 -15.03 -28.50 45.84
CA ALA A 51 -16.15 -29.20 46.44
C ALA A 51 -16.88 -28.14 47.30
N ALA A 52 -18.09 -28.45 47.74
CA ALA A 52 -19.04 -27.57 48.39
C ALA A 52 -18.61 -26.90 49.72
N GLY A 53 -19.25 -25.75 50.00
CA GLY A 53 -19.93 -25.51 51.28
C GLY A 53 -19.26 -24.61 52.32
N ARG A 54 -19.80 -23.40 52.53
CA ARG A 54 -20.25 -22.93 53.85
C ARG A 54 -21.03 -21.61 53.75
N ARG A 55 -22.25 -21.64 54.28
CA ARG A 55 -23.03 -20.44 54.66
C ARG A 55 -22.25 -19.68 55.73
N SER A 56 -22.10 -18.38 55.56
CA SER A 56 -21.91 -17.45 56.67
C SER A 56 -22.66 -16.15 56.39
N ARG A 57 -23.59 -15.85 57.28
CA ARG A 57 -24.21 -14.53 57.48
C ARG A 57 -23.10 -13.52 57.76
N MET A 58 -23.07 -12.39 57.05
CA MET A 58 -23.03 -11.10 57.75
C MET A 58 -23.45 -9.94 56.84
N ARG A 59 -24.59 -9.39 57.23
CA ARG A 59 -25.13 -8.08 56.88
C ARG A 59 -24.22 -7.05 57.58
N ASN A 60 -23.59 -6.16 56.80
CA ASN A 60 -23.16 -4.78 57.14
C ASN A 60 -21.89 -4.39 56.37
N SER A 61 -22.05 -3.58 55.32
CA SER A 61 -21.07 -2.60 54.80
C SER A 61 -21.55 -2.07 53.45
N ARG A 62 -22.73 -1.44 53.46
CA ARG A 62 -23.30 -0.80 52.27
C ARG A 62 -23.06 0.70 52.36
N GLU A 63 -21.80 1.14 52.45
CA GLU A 63 -21.48 2.57 52.42
C GLU A 63 -20.03 2.97 52.04
N THR A 64 -19.12 2.03 51.76
CA THR A 64 -17.71 2.36 51.41
C THR A 64 -17.21 1.80 50.07
N VAL A 65 -18.12 1.36 49.20
CA VAL A 65 -17.75 0.81 47.87
C VAL A 65 -17.97 1.82 46.72
N ALA A 66 -18.70 2.92 46.96
CA ALA A 66 -19.00 3.91 45.92
C ALA A 66 -17.82 4.85 45.56
N SER A 67 -16.85 5.05 46.47
CA SER A 67 -15.72 5.98 46.26
C SER A 67 -14.47 5.32 45.66
N ARG A 68 -14.31 3.98 45.75
CA ARG A 68 -13.20 3.26 45.08
C ARG A 68 -13.47 2.96 43.60
N ALA A 69 -14.74 2.85 43.20
CA ALA A 69 -15.11 2.59 41.81
C ALA A 69 -14.88 3.80 40.89
N VAL A 70 -14.90 5.03 41.42
CA VAL A 70 -14.72 6.27 40.64
C VAL A 70 -13.23 6.60 40.43
N GLY A 71 -12.35 6.27 41.39
CA GLY A 71 -10.89 6.46 41.27
C GLY A 71 -10.22 5.48 40.30
N MET A 72 -10.59 4.20 40.33
CA MET A 72 -10.00 3.19 39.44
C MET A 72 -10.38 3.38 37.96
N GLY A 73 -11.54 3.98 37.67
CA GLY A 73 -11.97 4.31 36.31
C GLY A 73 -11.11 5.41 35.66
N ALA A 74 -10.70 6.41 36.44
CA ALA A 74 -9.85 7.49 35.96
C ALA A 74 -8.41 7.03 35.67
N GLU A 75 -7.81 6.20 36.54
CA GLU A 75 -6.48 5.62 36.33
C GLU A 75 -6.46 4.62 35.17
N ALA A 76 -7.46 3.76 35.05
CA ALA A 76 -7.58 2.85 33.90
C ALA A 76 -7.78 3.61 32.57
N GLY A 77 -8.49 4.75 32.60
CA GLY A 77 -8.63 5.66 31.46
C GLY A 77 -7.31 6.31 31.05
N LEU A 78 -6.53 6.80 32.02
CA LEU A 78 -5.19 7.38 31.80
C LEU A 78 -4.21 6.35 31.23
N LEU A 79 -4.20 5.11 31.78
CA LEU A 79 -3.37 4.01 31.29
C LEU A 79 -3.75 3.61 29.85
N LYS A 80 -5.06 3.55 29.53
CA LYS A 80 -5.53 3.28 28.16
C LYS A 80 -5.15 4.40 27.19
N LYS A 81 -5.27 5.67 27.61
CA LYS A 81 -4.89 6.83 26.79
C LYS A 81 -3.38 6.85 26.52
N ASN A 82 -2.56 6.56 27.52
CA ASN A 82 -1.10 6.46 27.36
C ASN A 82 -0.71 5.30 26.44
N ARG A 83 -1.32 4.12 26.59
CA ARG A 83 -1.08 2.98 25.66
C ARG A 83 -1.45 3.30 24.23
N LYS A 84 -2.58 4.00 24.00
CA LYS A 84 -2.98 4.43 22.65
C LYS A 84 -1.95 5.38 22.05
N LYS A 85 -1.51 6.39 22.81
CA LYS A 85 -0.49 7.36 22.35
C LYS A 85 0.85 6.68 22.03
N MET A 86 1.28 5.73 22.86
CA MET A 86 2.51 4.95 22.61
C MET A 86 2.40 4.15 21.30
N ARG A 87 1.25 3.50 21.05
CA ARG A 87 1.02 2.77 19.79
C ARG A 87 1.01 3.68 18.57
N GLU A 88 0.39 4.85 18.67
CA GLU A 88 0.37 5.84 17.57
C GLU A 88 1.78 6.34 17.26
N MET A 89 2.61 6.58 18.28
CA MET A 89 4.01 6.96 18.12
C MET A 89 4.86 5.83 17.52
N GLU A 90 4.64 4.59 17.95
CA GLU A 90 5.31 3.41 17.39
C GLU A 90 4.95 3.21 15.90
N ILE A 91 3.68 3.38 15.55
CA ILE A 91 3.20 3.37 14.16
C ILE A 91 3.90 4.45 13.34
N GLU A 92 3.91 5.69 13.83
CA GLU A 92 4.53 6.81 13.11
C GLU A 92 6.04 6.60 12.92
N MET A 93 6.72 6.04 13.92
CA MET A 93 8.13 5.67 13.84
C MET A 93 8.38 4.58 12.79
N MET A 94 7.55 3.53 12.76
CA MET A 94 7.68 2.44 11.80
C MET A 94 7.35 2.88 10.36
N GLU A 95 6.30 3.68 10.17
CA GLU A 95 5.96 4.28 8.87
C GLU A 95 7.08 5.20 8.36
N GLY A 96 7.66 6.02 9.26
CA GLY A 96 8.80 6.86 8.96
C GLY A 96 10.06 6.06 8.60
N ALA A 97 10.30 4.95 9.30
CA ALA A 97 11.40 4.03 9.00
C ALA A 97 11.24 3.39 7.61
N LEU A 98 10.03 2.94 7.24
CA LEU A 98 9.74 2.43 5.90
C LEU A 98 9.99 3.49 4.83
N LYS A 99 9.43 4.69 4.98
CA LYS A 99 9.67 5.80 4.03
C LYS A 99 11.16 6.12 3.88
N THR A 100 11.90 6.11 4.98
CA THR A 100 13.35 6.36 4.97
C THR A 100 14.13 5.24 4.27
N LEU A 101 13.73 3.98 4.45
CA LEU A 101 14.33 2.84 3.75
C LEU A 101 14.11 2.96 2.23
N PHE A 102 12.89 3.25 1.80
CA PHE A 102 12.53 3.43 0.40
C PHE A 102 13.19 4.66 -0.24
N ALA A 103 13.41 5.74 0.52
CA ALA A 103 14.06 6.94 -0.01
C ALA A 103 15.59 6.81 -0.12
N ARG A 104 16.21 5.86 0.59
CA ARG A 104 17.68 5.70 0.63
C ARG A 104 18.19 4.57 -0.25
N MET A 105 17.36 3.57 -0.52
CA MET A 105 17.73 2.36 -1.26
C MET A 105 16.71 2.11 -2.34
N ASP A 106 17.18 2.02 -3.59
CA ASP A 106 16.33 1.68 -4.74
C ASP A 106 15.74 0.26 -4.57
N GLU A 107 16.55 -0.67 -4.04
CA GLU A 107 16.17 -2.04 -3.71
C GLU A 107 16.35 -2.30 -2.21
N PRO A 108 15.36 -1.95 -1.36
CA PRO A 108 15.44 -2.23 0.06
C PRO A 108 15.39 -3.74 0.33
N ASP A 109 16.13 -4.18 1.34
CA ASP A 109 16.10 -5.56 1.81
C ASP A 109 14.66 -5.99 2.17
N ILE A 110 14.12 -6.91 1.38
CA ILE A 110 12.73 -7.38 1.48
C ILE A 110 12.42 -8.01 2.83
N TYR A 111 13.41 -8.63 3.49
CA TYR A 111 13.22 -9.23 4.81
C TYR A 111 13.00 -8.16 5.88
N LYS A 112 13.73 -7.03 5.79
CA LYS A 112 13.54 -5.89 6.70
C LYS A 112 12.18 -5.22 6.47
N VAL A 113 11.80 -5.02 5.21
CA VAL A 113 10.48 -4.47 4.87
C VAL A 113 9.38 -5.37 5.43
N ARG A 114 9.47 -6.68 5.18
CA ARG A 114 8.51 -7.66 5.69
C ARG A 114 8.45 -7.66 7.22
N GLU A 115 9.59 -7.59 7.91
CA GLU A 115 9.62 -7.54 9.38
C GLU A 115 8.85 -6.33 9.91
N ILE A 116 9.09 -5.14 9.34
CA ILE A 116 8.41 -3.91 9.76
C ILE A 116 6.91 -3.99 9.44
N LEU A 117 6.53 -4.48 8.26
CA LEU A 117 5.13 -4.67 7.89
C LEU A 117 4.42 -5.67 8.82
N MET A 118 5.07 -6.76 9.21
CA MET A 118 4.51 -7.73 10.15
C MET A 118 4.34 -7.14 11.56
N ARG A 119 5.25 -6.26 12.00
CA ARG A 119 5.09 -5.51 13.26
C ARG A 119 3.92 -4.53 13.17
N LEU A 120 3.78 -3.80 12.06
CA LEU A 120 2.64 -2.91 11.78
C LEU A 120 1.30 -3.68 11.70
N ALA A 121 1.28 -4.88 11.12
CA ALA A 121 0.09 -5.72 11.08
C ALA A 121 -0.39 -6.10 12.47
N LYS A 122 0.54 -6.40 13.40
CA LYS A 122 0.21 -6.73 14.80
C LYS A 122 -0.39 -5.54 15.56
N THR A 123 -0.03 -4.31 15.20
CA THR A 123 -0.56 -3.11 15.86
C THR A 123 -1.96 -2.73 15.35
N ASN A 124 -2.30 -3.08 14.10
CA ASN A 124 -3.61 -2.82 13.51
C ASN A 124 -4.36 -4.12 13.09
N PRO A 125 -5.21 -4.68 13.98
CA PRO A 125 -5.92 -5.94 13.70
C PRO A 125 -7.04 -5.83 12.65
N ARG A 126 -7.37 -4.63 12.17
CA ARG A 126 -8.39 -4.39 11.14
C ARG A 126 -7.84 -3.46 10.06
N PRO A 127 -7.01 -3.98 9.17
CA PRO A 127 -6.28 -3.17 8.19
C PRO A 127 -7.17 -2.62 7.08
N ASN A 128 -8.47 -2.91 7.04
CA ASN A 128 -9.37 -2.45 5.98
C ASN A 128 -10.23 -1.22 6.32
N GLN A 129 -9.91 -0.48 7.36
CA GLN A 129 -10.75 0.65 7.81
C GLN A 129 -10.47 1.97 7.10
N ASN A 130 -9.23 2.20 6.65
CA ASN A 130 -8.79 3.53 6.21
C ASN A 130 -8.40 3.58 4.72
N LEU A 131 -9.12 2.85 3.86
CA LEU A 131 -8.78 2.78 2.43
C LEU A 131 -9.16 4.04 1.64
N ALA A 132 -10.12 4.84 2.12
CA ALA A 132 -10.69 5.93 1.31
C ALA A 132 -9.68 7.06 0.98
N GLY A 133 -9.77 7.59 -0.25
CA GLY A 133 -9.07 8.77 -0.78
C GLY A 133 -8.03 8.42 -1.85
N ASP A 134 -7.11 9.35 -2.10
CA ASP A 134 -6.12 9.27 -3.19
C ASP A 134 -4.80 8.67 -2.70
N TRP A 135 -4.33 7.67 -3.43
CA TRP A 135 -3.15 6.88 -3.15
C TRP A 135 -2.30 6.73 -4.41
N ILE A 136 -1.02 6.46 -4.20
CA ILE A 136 -0.06 6.13 -5.25
C ILE A 136 0.80 4.99 -4.74
N ILE A 137 1.08 4.02 -5.61
CA ILE A 137 2.04 2.96 -5.31
C ILE A 137 3.42 3.62 -5.19
N PHE A 138 3.91 3.69 -3.96
CA PHE A 138 5.18 4.32 -3.63
C PHE A 138 6.35 3.34 -3.77
N TRP A 139 6.08 2.06 -3.50
CA TRP A 139 7.06 0.99 -3.61
C TRP A 139 6.37 -0.34 -3.90
N ALA A 140 7.06 -1.21 -4.63
CA ALA A 140 6.64 -2.57 -4.90
C ALA A 140 7.82 -3.53 -4.76
N SER A 141 7.57 -4.77 -4.35
CA SER A 141 8.61 -5.74 -3.97
C SER A 141 9.54 -6.16 -5.10
N ARG A 142 9.07 -6.13 -6.34
CA ARG A 142 9.80 -6.63 -7.51
C ARG A 142 9.52 -5.77 -8.72
N GLU A 143 10.47 -5.72 -9.63
CA GLU A 143 10.29 -5.10 -10.93
C GLU A 143 9.15 -5.80 -11.70
N GLY A 144 8.30 -5.02 -12.36
CA GLY A 144 7.18 -5.52 -13.17
C GLY A 144 6.01 -6.11 -12.37
N CYS A 145 6.04 -6.16 -11.03
CA CYS A 145 4.91 -6.71 -10.28
C CYS A 145 3.68 -5.79 -10.29
N ILE A 146 3.86 -4.49 -10.51
CA ILE A 146 2.74 -3.56 -10.76
C ILE A 146 2.03 -3.96 -12.05
N ASP A 147 2.77 -4.26 -13.12
CA ASP A 147 2.19 -4.66 -14.40
C ASP A 147 1.44 -5.99 -14.38
N LYS A 148 1.90 -6.91 -13.53
CA LYS A 148 1.21 -8.19 -13.34
C LYS A 148 -0.13 -8.02 -12.65
N LEU A 149 -0.21 -7.14 -11.65
CA LEU A 149 -1.38 -7.01 -10.79
C LEU A 149 -2.38 -5.96 -11.29
N PHE A 150 -1.84 -4.84 -11.78
CA PHE A 150 -2.57 -3.62 -12.08
C PHE A 150 -2.35 -3.12 -13.51
N GLY A 151 -1.38 -3.68 -14.22
CA GLY A 151 -0.95 -3.19 -15.53
C GLY A 151 -1.99 -3.39 -16.62
N THR A 152 -2.08 -2.39 -17.49
CA THR A 152 -2.88 -2.46 -18.72
C THR A 152 -2.10 -3.04 -19.89
N GLY A 153 -0.79 -3.30 -19.72
CA GLY A 153 0.12 -3.71 -20.80
C GLY A 153 0.77 -2.55 -21.56
N MET A 154 0.58 -1.31 -21.10
CA MET A 154 1.15 -0.11 -21.71
C MET A 154 2.69 -0.10 -21.67
N THR A 155 3.30 -0.75 -20.68
CA THR A 155 4.76 -0.86 -20.52
C THR A 155 5.41 -1.89 -21.45
N ASP A 156 4.62 -2.79 -22.06
CA ASP A 156 5.14 -3.84 -22.96
C ASP A 156 5.60 -3.27 -24.33
N GLU A 157 5.28 -2.01 -24.65
CA GLU A 157 5.59 -1.35 -25.93
C GLU A 157 7.06 -0.94 -26.13
N GLY A 158 8.00 -1.44 -25.31
CA GLY A 158 9.42 -1.47 -25.66
C GLY A 158 10.17 -0.12 -25.62
N TRP A 159 9.79 0.80 -24.72
CA TRP A 159 10.53 2.04 -24.55
C TRP A 159 11.50 1.96 -23.36
N TRP A 160 12.77 2.15 -23.67
CA TRP A 160 13.96 1.88 -22.86
C TRP A 160 14.16 2.88 -21.70
N MET A 161 13.35 3.93 -21.59
CA MET A 161 13.40 4.94 -20.52
C MET A 161 11.98 5.44 -20.19
N GLN A 162 11.27 4.66 -19.39
CA GLN A 162 9.95 5.01 -18.88
C GLN A 162 9.96 5.04 -17.36
N LEU A 163 9.25 6.01 -16.77
CA LEU A 163 8.89 5.97 -15.37
C LEU A 163 7.39 5.66 -15.30
N GLN A 164 7.04 4.56 -14.63
CA GLN A 164 5.67 4.15 -14.44
C GLN A 164 5.15 4.63 -13.09
N GLU A 165 4.02 5.33 -13.07
CA GLU A 165 3.30 5.71 -11.87
C GLU A 165 1.93 5.05 -11.87
N TYR A 166 1.52 4.52 -10.72
CA TYR A 166 0.19 3.94 -10.57
C TYR A 166 -0.55 4.61 -9.42
N LEU A 167 -1.62 5.34 -9.77
CA LEU A 167 -2.46 6.07 -8.84
C LEU A 167 -3.76 5.30 -8.62
N LEU A 168 -4.21 5.26 -7.37
CA LEU A 168 -5.41 4.56 -6.93
C LEU A 168 -6.26 5.51 -6.10
N ARG A 169 -7.53 5.64 -6.45
CA ARG A 169 -8.54 6.38 -5.69
C ARG A 169 -9.61 5.43 -5.20
N PHE A 170 -9.77 5.35 -3.89
CA PHE A 170 -10.87 4.62 -3.26
C PHE A 170 -11.93 5.60 -2.77
N GLY A 171 -13.10 5.56 -3.36
CA GLY A 171 -14.22 6.43 -3.04
C GLY A 171 -15.44 5.68 -2.50
N LYS A 172 -16.47 6.47 -2.16
CA LYS A 172 -17.83 5.96 -1.91
C LYS A 172 -18.80 6.85 -2.69
N LYS A 173 -19.58 6.23 -3.58
CA LYS A 173 -20.70 6.86 -4.30
C LYS A 173 -22.02 6.30 -3.75
N LYS A 174 -23.17 6.84 -4.20
CA LYS A 174 -24.50 6.33 -3.81
C LYS A 174 -24.67 4.85 -4.11
N GLU A 175 -24.09 4.39 -5.22
CA GLU A 175 -24.16 3.01 -5.73
C GLU A 175 -23.21 2.04 -5.02
N GLY A 176 -22.30 2.54 -4.17
CA GLY A 176 -21.39 1.70 -3.40
C GLY A 176 -19.97 2.24 -3.33
N ARG A 177 -19.02 1.31 -3.21
CA ARG A 177 -17.59 1.57 -3.07
C ARG A 177 -16.94 1.55 -4.44
N VAL A 178 -16.35 2.67 -4.83
CA VAL A 178 -15.83 2.90 -6.18
C VAL A 178 -14.31 2.96 -6.14
N CYS A 179 -13.66 2.33 -7.12
CA CYS A 179 -12.21 2.41 -7.31
C CYS A 179 -11.93 3.00 -8.70
N GLU A 180 -11.08 4.02 -8.74
CA GLU A 180 -10.56 4.59 -9.97
C GLU A 180 -9.05 4.44 -9.91
N ALA A 181 -8.42 3.95 -10.98
CA ALA A 181 -6.98 3.85 -11.08
C ALA A 181 -6.49 4.56 -12.33
N ILE A 182 -5.29 5.10 -12.26
CA ILE A 182 -4.62 5.74 -13.39
C ILE A 182 -3.21 5.18 -13.45
N GLU A 183 -2.92 4.50 -14.55
CA GLU A 183 -1.57 4.11 -14.92
C GLU A 183 -1.00 5.23 -15.78
N ILE A 184 0.17 5.76 -15.42
CA ILE A 184 0.87 6.80 -16.16
C ILE A 184 2.25 6.28 -16.54
N VAL A 185 2.56 6.37 -17.82
CA VAL A 185 3.90 6.13 -18.35
C VAL A 185 4.50 7.46 -18.75
N ARG A 186 5.50 7.90 -17.97
CA ARG A 186 6.28 9.08 -18.28
C ARG A 186 7.40 8.71 -19.23
N LYS A 187 7.38 9.29 -20.42
CA LYS A 187 8.42 9.08 -21.43
C LYS A 187 9.50 10.15 -21.26
N VAL A 188 10.77 9.73 -21.25
CA VAL A 188 11.89 10.68 -21.24
C VAL A 188 12.05 11.29 -22.63
N GLY A 189 12.05 12.62 -22.73
CA GLY A 189 12.22 13.36 -23.99
C GLY A 189 11.00 14.20 -24.39
N PRO A 190 10.85 14.60 -25.66
CA PRO A 190 9.76 15.46 -26.13
C PRO A 190 8.44 14.70 -26.35
N PHE A 191 8.37 13.44 -25.93
CA PHE A 191 7.20 12.59 -26.15
C PHE A 191 6.13 12.87 -25.10
N PRO A 192 4.86 12.93 -25.49
CA PRO A 192 3.77 13.06 -24.52
C PRO A 192 3.76 11.86 -23.58
N ASN A 193 3.45 12.11 -22.31
CA ASN A 193 3.16 11.05 -21.35
C ASN A 193 1.87 10.34 -21.79
N GLN A 194 1.84 9.03 -21.62
CA GLN A 194 0.64 8.23 -21.88
C GLN A 194 -0.01 7.88 -20.55
N SER A 195 -1.33 7.78 -20.53
CA SER A 195 -2.04 7.32 -19.35
C SER A 195 -3.27 6.50 -19.70
N ASN A 196 -3.50 5.45 -18.92
CA ASN A 196 -4.71 4.65 -19.00
C ASN A 196 -5.50 4.82 -17.69
N CYS A 197 -6.82 5.03 -17.82
CA CYS A 197 -7.74 5.15 -16.70
C CYS A 197 -8.57 3.88 -16.58
N LEU A 198 -8.53 3.26 -15.40
CA LEU A 198 -9.35 2.12 -15.04
C LEU A 198 -10.43 2.55 -14.05
N ARG A 199 -11.67 2.12 -14.26
CA ARG A 199 -12.80 2.41 -13.36
C ARG A 199 -13.51 1.14 -12.97
N GLY A 200 -13.95 1.11 -11.72
CA GLY A 200 -14.55 -0.09 -11.15
C GLY A 200 -15.07 0.11 -9.73
N ASN A 201 -15.28 -1.02 -9.07
CA ASN A 201 -15.77 -1.08 -7.70
C ASN A 201 -14.81 -1.89 -6.83
N TYR A 202 -14.86 -1.67 -5.52
CA TYR A 202 -14.12 -2.51 -4.59
C TYR A 202 -15.00 -3.02 -3.45
N ALA A 203 -14.75 -4.26 -3.05
CA ALA A 203 -15.39 -4.92 -1.92
C ALA A 203 -14.32 -5.31 -0.91
N ILE A 204 -14.67 -5.21 0.37
CA ILE A 204 -13.83 -5.68 1.46
C ILE A 204 -14.46 -6.98 1.94
N SER A 205 -13.71 -8.06 1.89
CA SER A 205 -14.15 -9.38 2.33
C SER A 205 -13.40 -9.77 3.61
N GLY A 206 -14.14 -10.13 4.66
CA GLY A 206 -13.56 -10.46 5.95
C GLY A 206 -12.78 -9.29 6.59
N THR A 207 -11.65 -9.61 7.21
CA THR A 207 -10.83 -8.61 7.92
C THR A 207 -9.76 -7.98 7.06
N ASN A 208 -9.17 -8.73 6.12
CA ASN A 208 -7.93 -8.34 5.43
C ASN A 208 -8.08 -8.30 3.91
N ARG A 209 -9.06 -9.00 3.32
CA ARG A 209 -9.13 -9.14 1.87
C ARG A 209 -9.81 -7.96 1.19
N LEU A 210 -9.20 -7.47 0.11
CA LEU A 210 -9.68 -6.39 -0.74
C LEU A 210 -9.81 -6.92 -2.16
N LYS A 211 -11.05 -6.94 -2.66
CA LYS A 211 -11.35 -7.32 -4.04
C LYS A 211 -11.71 -6.08 -4.83
N ILE A 212 -10.91 -5.75 -5.83
CA ILE A 212 -11.15 -4.66 -6.77
C ILE A 212 -11.61 -5.29 -8.10
N THR A 213 -12.61 -4.71 -8.73
CA THR A 213 -13.13 -5.15 -10.02
C THR A 213 -13.24 -3.95 -10.93
N PHE A 214 -12.33 -3.87 -11.90
CA PHE A 214 -12.35 -2.86 -12.96
C PHE A 214 -13.24 -3.37 -14.09
N SER A 215 -14.22 -2.55 -14.46
CA SER A 215 -15.19 -2.84 -15.52
C SER A 215 -14.99 -1.98 -16.75
N GLU A 216 -14.27 -0.87 -16.62
CA GLU A 216 -13.99 0.06 -17.71
C GLU A 216 -12.49 0.37 -17.72
N MET A 217 -11.92 0.43 -18.92
CA MET A 217 -10.55 0.84 -19.15
C MET A 217 -10.51 1.72 -20.39
N LYS A 218 -9.93 2.92 -20.25
CA LYS A 218 -9.85 3.92 -21.33
C LYS A 218 -8.45 4.48 -21.44
N THR A 219 -8.01 4.77 -22.67
CA THR A 219 -6.81 5.58 -22.92
C THR A 219 -7.03 7.05 -22.57
N ASP A 220 -5.95 7.83 -22.59
CA ASP A 220 -5.95 9.29 -22.57
C ASP A 220 -6.79 9.91 -23.70
N GLU A 221 -6.82 9.28 -24.87
CA GLU A 221 -7.68 9.64 -26.01
C GLU A 221 -9.15 9.24 -25.82
N GLY A 222 -9.50 8.57 -24.71
CA GLY A 222 -10.87 8.13 -24.41
C GLY A 222 -11.32 6.88 -25.16
N LYS A 223 -10.40 6.18 -25.84
CA LYS A 223 -10.68 4.90 -26.52
C LYS A 223 -10.81 3.79 -25.50
N ASP A 224 -11.82 2.93 -25.66
CA ASP A 224 -11.97 1.75 -24.83
C ASP A 224 -10.85 0.75 -25.16
N LEU A 225 -10.20 0.23 -24.13
CA LEU A 225 -9.20 -0.82 -24.23
C LEU A 225 -9.80 -2.14 -23.76
N GLU A 226 -9.49 -3.23 -24.47
CA GLU A 226 -9.78 -4.56 -23.99
C GLU A 226 -8.78 -4.95 -22.90
N PHE A 227 -9.25 -5.64 -21.87
CA PHE A 227 -8.33 -6.19 -20.86
C PHE A 227 -7.52 -7.32 -21.48
N ARG A 228 -6.33 -7.58 -20.91
CA ARG A 228 -5.50 -8.74 -21.30
C ARG A 228 -6.36 -10.00 -21.38
N GLU A 229 -6.13 -10.79 -22.44
CA GLU A 229 -6.86 -12.03 -22.76
C GLU A 229 -8.32 -11.86 -23.22
N GLY A 230 -8.70 -10.67 -23.73
CA GLY A 230 -10.06 -10.43 -24.26
C GLY A 230 -11.14 -10.44 -23.17
N LYS A 231 -10.74 -10.25 -21.92
CA LYS A 231 -11.67 -10.19 -20.78
C LYS A 231 -12.39 -8.85 -20.80
N THR A 232 -13.65 -8.84 -20.35
CA THR A 232 -14.44 -7.60 -20.20
C THR A 232 -14.20 -6.91 -18.85
N LYS A 233 -13.50 -7.58 -17.91
CA LYS A 233 -13.27 -7.10 -16.54
C LYS A 233 -11.93 -7.59 -16.04
N MET A 234 -11.25 -6.75 -15.25
CA MET A 234 -10.07 -7.12 -14.49
C MET A 234 -10.43 -7.23 -13.00
N VAL A 235 -10.14 -8.39 -12.40
CA VAL A 235 -10.39 -8.64 -10.98
C VAL A 235 -9.05 -8.73 -10.28
N VAL A 236 -8.85 -7.85 -9.31
CA VAL A 236 -7.66 -7.82 -8.47
C VAL A 236 -8.08 -8.21 -7.06
N ASP A 237 -7.54 -9.31 -6.56
CA ASP A 237 -7.84 -9.84 -5.23
C ASP A 237 -6.55 -9.85 -4.41
N VAL A 238 -6.51 -9.02 -3.37
CA VAL A 238 -5.29 -8.76 -2.59
C VAL A 238 -5.60 -8.77 -1.10
N ASP A 239 -4.59 -9.07 -0.30
CA ASP A 239 -4.65 -8.99 1.15
C ASP A 239 -4.07 -7.67 1.64
N VAL A 240 -4.87 -6.89 2.35
CA VAL A 240 -4.42 -5.68 3.04
C VAL A 240 -3.78 -6.10 4.35
N ILE A 241 -2.46 -6.01 4.43
CA ILE A 241 -1.68 -6.34 5.63
C ILE A 241 -1.82 -5.22 6.67
N TYR A 242 -1.81 -3.97 6.19
CA TYR A 242 -1.81 -2.79 7.03
C TYR A 242 -2.49 -1.63 6.33
N SER A 243 -3.27 -0.84 7.07
CA SER A 243 -3.63 0.51 6.63
C SER A 243 -3.63 1.50 7.76
N SER A 244 -3.31 2.73 7.41
CA SER A 244 -3.43 3.91 8.24
C SER A 244 -3.96 5.07 7.41
N LYS A 245 -3.93 6.28 7.98
CA LYS A 245 -4.27 7.49 7.23
C LYS A 245 -3.20 7.87 6.20
N LYS A 246 -1.95 7.44 6.43
CA LYS A 246 -0.75 7.84 5.68
C LYS A 246 -0.27 6.75 4.72
N MET A 247 -0.49 5.47 5.06
CA MET A 247 0.08 4.34 4.33
C MET A 247 -0.90 3.18 4.23
N ILE A 248 -0.87 2.47 3.11
CA ILE A 248 -1.50 1.15 2.95
C ILE A 248 -0.42 0.18 2.49
N ALA A 249 -0.40 -1.01 3.06
CA ALA A 249 0.41 -2.12 2.55
C ALA A 249 -0.51 -3.26 2.14
N ILE A 250 -0.38 -3.69 0.90
CA ILE A 250 -1.09 -4.83 0.33
C ILE A 250 -0.11 -5.92 -0.07
N GLN A 251 -0.58 -7.16 0.00
CA GLN A 251 0.10 -8.34 -0.46
C GLN A 251 -0.75 -9.03 -1.51
N TRP A 252 -0.07 -9.53 -2.52
CA TRP A 252 -0.65 -10.38 -3.55
C TRP A 252 0.17 -11.67 -3.61
N GLU A 253 -0.51 -12.79 -3.70
CA GLU A 253 0.10 -14.11 -3.89
C GLU A 253 -0.27 -14.57 -5.30
N ASP A 254 0.73 -14.90 -6.11
CA ASP A 254 0.52 -15.43 -7.44
C ASP A 254 0.17 -16.93 -7.41
N ASP A 255 -0.19 -17.50 -8.56
CA ASP A 255 -0.53 -18.92 -8.67
C ASP A 255 0.68 -19.84 -8.39
N ASN A 256 1.90 -19.30 -8.38
CA ASN A 256 3.13 -20.03 -8.05
C ASN A 256 3.47 -19.97 -6.55
N GLY A 257 2.67 -19.25 -5.74
CA GLY A 257 2.91 -19.03 -4.31
C GLY A 257 3.95 -17.95 -4.02
N GLU A 258 4.36 -17.17 -5.02
CA GLU A 258 5.22 -16.00 -4.83
C GLU A 258 4.40 -14.84 -4.25
N CYS A 259 4.89 -14.29 -3.14
CA CYS A 259 4.24 -13.17 -2.45
C CYS A 259 4.89 -11.84 -2.86
N ASP A 260 4.11 -10.98 -3.49
CA ASP A 260 4.45 -9.59 -3.76
C ASP A 260 3.85 -8.64 -2.75
N PHE A 261 4.58 -7.57 -2.45
CA PHE A 261 4.17 -6.51 -1.53
C PHE A 261 4.11 -5.19 -2.28
N TYR A 262 3.08 -4.40 -2.00
CA TYR A 262 2.92 -3.06 -2.55
C TYR A 262 2.61 -2.11 -1.40
N VAL A 263 3.35 -1.00 -1.36
CA VAL A 263 3.17 0.05 -0.37
C VAL A 263 2.64 1.29 -1.06
N LEU A 264 1.48 1.75 -0.59
CA LEU A 264 0.82 2.94 -1.10
C LEU A 264 0.95 4.08 -0.08
N THR A 265 1.21 5.28 -0.58
CA THR A 265 1.21 6.52 0.20
C THR A 265 0.16 7.48 -0.33
N ARG A 266 -0.20 8.50 0.45
CA ARG A 266 -1.11 9.55 -0.02
C ARG A 266 -0.44 10.40 -1.10
N VAL A 267 -1.16 10.67 -2.18
CA VAL A 267 -0.69 11.60 -3.24
C VAL A 267 -0.39 12.99 -2.66
N LYS A 268 -1.20 13.44 -1.70
CA LYS A 268 -1.01 14.73 -1.02
C LYS A 268 0.31 14.82 -0.25
N ASP A 269 0.79 13.70 0.30
CA ASP A 269 2.04 13.68 1.06
C ASP A 269 3.24 13.85 0.11
N LEU A 270 3.21 13.20 -1.06
CA LEU A 270 4.25 13.38 -2.08
C LEU A 270 4.28 14.80 -2.65
N ILE A 271 3.10 15.39 -2.93
CA ILE A 271 3.02 16.78 -3.39
C ILE A 271 3.62 17.71 -2.33
N ALA A 272 3.29 17.52 -1.05
CA ALA A 272 3.84 18.32 0.03
C ALA A 272 5.36 18.15 0.19
N GLU A 273 5.90 16.94 -0.02
CA GLU A 273 7.35 16.69 -0.02
C GLU A 273 8.03 17.38 -1.21
N ARG A 274 7.50 17.21 -2.42
CA ARG A 274 8.00 17.91 -3.62
C ARG A 274 8.00 19.43 -3.43
N ASP A 275 6.89 19.98 -2.94
CA ASP A 275 6.74 21.43 -2.76
C ASP A 275 7.76 21.98 -1.73
N LYS A 276 8.15 21.18 -0.71
CA LYS A 276 9.25 21.52 0.21
C LYS A 276 10.60 21.55 -0.50
N PHE A 277 10.90 20.55 -1.35
CA PHE A 277 12.16 20.48 -2.09
C PHE A 277 12.33 21.60 -3.11
N VAL A 278 11.24 21.96 -3.81
CA VAL A 278 11.26 23.04 -4.82
C VAL A 278 11.28 24.44 -4.16
N GLY A 279 11.22 24.52 -2.82
CA GLY A 279 11.27 25.79 -2.07
C GLY A 279 10.05 26.67 -2.31
N THR A 280 8.97 26.10 -2.87
CA THR A 280 7.82 26.84 -3.35
C THR A 280 6.70 26.89 -2.33
N SER A 281 6.70 27.97 -1.56
CA SER A 281 5.45 28.73 -1.42
C SER A 281 4.95 29.02 -2.84
N ARG A 282 3.69 28.63 -3.16
CA ARG A 282 3.03 28.74 -4.47
C ARG A 282 3.06 30.13 -5.14
N ALA A 283 3.65 31.14 -4.51
CA ALA A 283 3.65 32.52 -4.96
C ALA A 283 4.72 32.91 -6.00
N ARG A 284 5.67 32.03 -6.38
CA ARG A 284 6.81 32.44 -7.23
C ARG A 284 6.96 31.79 -8.61
N TYR A 285 6.09 30.87 -9.01
CA TYR A 285 6.21 30.18 -10.31
C TYR A 285 4.92 30.21 -11.14
N PHE A 286 4.28 31.37 -11.21
CA PHE A 286 3.41 31.68 -12.34
C PHE A 286 4.02 32.89 -13.05
N PHE A 287 4.63 32.66 -14.21
CA PHE A 287 4.69 33.68 -15.25
C PHE A 287 3.24 33.89 -15.72
N ASN A 288 2.82 35.15 -15.74
CA ASN A 288 1.55 35.59 -16.35
C ASN A 288 1.51 35.25 -17.84
#